data_AF-A0AAU5CLK7-F1
#
_entry.id   AF-A0AAU5CLK7-F1
#
_cell.length_a   1.000
_cell.length_b   1.000
_cell.length_c   1.000
_cell.angle_alpha   90.00
_cell.angle_beta   90.00
_cell.angle_gamma   90.00
#
_symmetry.space_group_name_H-M   'P 1'
#
loop_
_entity.id
_entity.type
_entity.pdbx_description
1 polymer ?
#
loop_
_entity_poly.entity_id
_entity_poly.type
_entity_poly.pdbx_seq_one_letter_code
_entity_poly.pdbx_strand_id
1 'polypeptide(L)'
;MEFKIERTDARTWPDEQLKELFSEGFPAFISADRLVKEYIGRVGEWFAALDLTLVDEYEVPVASGWGVPIHWDGLTETLPTGYTQALVRAVEGREQGTEANTLVVCGAVVTPSLKGRGLAGETIRALRRTAGEAGLTQVIAPVRPTTKARYPLTPIQTFMRWSREDGLALDPWIRTHQRLGAEILAAAPASQTMTGTVAEWERWTGLALPESGDYVIPDGLSLLRIDRSADHGVYREPNVWMRHS
;
A
#
# COMPACT_ATOMS: atom_id res chain seq x y z
N MET A 1 -19.64 -17.92 -4.16
CA MET A 1 -18.44 -17.88 -5.01
C MET A 1 -17.33 -18.41 -4.14
N GLU A 2 -16.91 -19.64 -4.43
CA GLU A 2 -15.83 -20.30 -3.71
C GLU A 2 -14.50 -19.80 -4.29
N PHE A 3 -13.53 -19.52 -3.43
CA PHE A 3 -12.22 -19.05 -3.86
C PHE A 3 -11.15 -19.92 -3.22
N LYS A 4 -10.13 -20.24 -4.01
CA LYS A 4 -8.93 -20.91 -3.51
C LYS A 4 -7.85 -19.86 -3.28
N ILE A 5 -7.08 -20.07 -2.22
CA ILE A 5 -5.92 -19.23 -1.90
C ILE A 5 -4.68 -20.03 -2.26
N GLU A 6 -3.83 -19.41 -3.05
CA GLU A 6 -2.58 -19.99 -3.50
C GLU A 6 -1.45 -19.01 -3.24
N ARG A 7 -0.25 -19.52 -2.97
CA ARG A 7 0.94 -18.68 -3.04
C ARG A 7 1.10 -18.18 -4.47
N THR A 8 1.44 -16.90 -4.63
CA THR A 8 1.59 -16.30 -5.95
C THR A 8 2.68 -17.00 -6.77
N ASP A 9 3.71 -17.53 -6.13
CA ASP A 9 4.81 -18.27 -6.78
C ASP A 9 4.53 -19.77 -6.97
N ALA A 10 3.35 -20.27 -6.61
CA ALA A 10 3.01 -21.69 -6.77
C ALA A 10 2.88 -22.12 -8.24
N ARG A 11 2.65 -21.18 -9.16
CA ARG A 11 2.57 -21.41 -10.60
C ARG A 11 2.88 -20.15 -11.41
N THR A 12 3.11 -20.33 -12.69
CA THR A 12 3.19 -19.23 -13.66
C THR A 12 1.79 -18.79 -14.06
N TRP A 13 1.53 -17.49 -13.99
CA TRP A 13 0.25 -16.90 -14.38
C TRP A 13 0.29 -16.43 -15.84
N PRO A 14 -0.77 -16.64 -16.63
CA PRO A 14 -0.89 -16.04 -17.96
C PRO A 14 -0.83 -14.51 -17.89
N ASP A 15 -0.04 -13.89 -18.77
CA ASP A 15 0.14 -12.43 -18.83
C ASP A 15 -1.19 -11.67 -18.95
N GLU A 16 -2.16 -12.22 -19.69
CA GLU A 16 -3.48 -11.61 -19.87
C GLU A 16 -4.26 -11.52 -18.56
N GLN A 17 -4.18 -12.54 -17.71
CA GLN A 17 -4.87 -12.59 -16.43
C GLN A 17 -4.24 -11.64 -15.40
N LEU A 18 -2.89 -11.60 -15.35
CA LEU A 18 -2.19 -10.62 -14.53
C LEU A 18 -2.47 -9.19 -15.01
N LYS A 19 -2.54 -9.00 -16.33
CA LYS A 19 -2.84 -7.70 -16.92
C LYS A 19 -4.21 -7.20 -16.51
N GLU A 20 -5.25 -8.05 -16.47
CA GLU A 20 -6.56 -7.62 -15.96
C GLU A 20 -6.50 -7.30 -14.46
N LEU A 21 -5.90 -8.17 -13.64
CA LEU A 21 -5.79 -7.97 -12.20
C LEU A 21 -5.10 -6.64 -11.84
N PHE A 22 -4.08 -6.26 -12.59
CA PHE A 22 -3.32 -5.02 -12.41
C PHE A 22 -3.69 -3.91 -13.42
N SER A 23 -4.84 -4.04 -14.11
CA SER A 23 -5.24 -3.12 -15.19
C SER A 23 -5.64 -1.73 -14.69
N GLU A 24 -6.23 -1.64 -13.49
CA GLU A 24 -6.31 -0.37 -12.79
C GLU A 24 -4.93 -0.04 -12.22
N GLY A 25 -4.18 0.73 -13.02
CA GLY A 25 -2.84 1.16 -12.66
C GLY A 25 -2.84 2.01 -11.41
N PHE A 26 -1.81 1.82 -10.58
CA PHE A 26 -1.41 2.85 -9.65
C PHE A 26 -1.03 4.13 -10.42
N PRO A 27 -1.05 5.32 -9.77
CA PRO A 27 -0.63 6.55 -10.40
C PRO A 27 0.76 6.41 -11.03
N ALA A 28 0.99 7.01 -12.20
CA ALA A 28 2.24 6.82 -12.95
C ALA A 28 3.51 7.15 -12.12
N PHE A 29 3.39 8.10 -11.20
CA PHE A 29 4.47 8.52 -10.30
C PHE A 29 4.74 7.54 -9.14
N ILE A 30 3.89 6.53 -8.88
CA ILE A 30 4.01 5.68 -7.68
C ILE A 30 5.37 4.97 -7.59
N SER A 31 5.96 4.66 -8.76
CA SER A 31 7.24 3.97 -8.86
C SER A 31 8.45 4.92 -8.72
N ALA A 32 8.23 6.23 -8.57
CA ALA A 32 9.30 7.22 -8.49
C ALA A 32 9.87 7.40 -7.06
N ASP A 33 9.45 6.58 -6.10
CA ASP A 33 10.15 6.46 -4.81
C ASP A 33 11.50 5.76 -5.03
N ARG A 34 12.58 6.54 -4.95
CA ARG A 34 13.95 6.07 -5.24
C ARG A 34 14.41 5.03 -4.23
N LEU A 35 14.04 5.19 -2.96
CA LEU A 35 14.45 4.27 -1.92
C LEU A 35 13.71 2.94 -2.09
N VAL A 36 12.42 2.95 -2.44
CA VAL A 36 11.70 1.70 -2.78
C VAL A 36 12.41 0.94 -3.90
N LYS A 37 12.91 1.61 -4.95
CA LYS A 37 13.63 0.95 -6.07
C LYS A 37 14.88 0.19 -5.61
N GLU A 38 15.59 0.67 -4.60
CA GLU A 38 16.79 0.01 -4.06
C GLU A 38 16.46 -1.29 -3.30
N TYR A 39 15.22 -1.43 -2.81
CA TYR A 39 14.81 -2.53 -1.94
C TYR A 39 13.84 -3.51 -2.59
N ILE A 40 13.03 -3.08 -3.56
CA ILE A 40 11.90 -3.86 -4.08
C ILE A 40 12.32 -5.19 -4.75
N GLY A 41 13.51 -5.24 -5.36
CA GLY A 41 14.04 -6.49 -5.93
C GLY A 41 14.31 -7.56 -4.87
N ARG A 42 14.96 -7.17 -3.76
CA ARG A 42 15.21 -8.05 -2.61
C ARG A 42 13.91 -8.44 -1.91
N VAL A 43 12.94 -7.54 -1.84
CA VAL A 43 11.60 -7.84 -1.29
C VAL A 43 10.94 -8.97 -2.07
N GLY A 44 10.89 -8.86 -3.41
CA GLY A 44 10.30 -9.88 -4.27
C GLY A 44 11.04 -11.22 -4.21
N GLU A 45 12.37 -11.21 -4.06
CA GLU A 45 13.16 -12.44 -3.96
C GLU A 45 13.01 -13.12 -2.58
N TRP A 46 13.05 -12.34 -1.50
CA TRP A 46 13.23 -12.88 -0.15
C TRP A 46 11.93 -13.15 0.60
N PHE A 47 10.83 -12.50 0.20
CA PHE A 47 9.56 -12.55 0.92
C PHE A 47 8.38 -13.08 0.08
N ALA A 48 8.62 -13.58 -1.14
CA ALA A 48 7.59 -14.13 -2.03
C ALA A 48 6.69 -15.21 -1.39
N ALA A 49 7.18 -15.92 -0.37
CA ALA A 49 6.39 -16.92 0.35
C ALA A 49 5.17 -16.32 1.09
N LEU A 50 5.14 -15.00 1.31
CA LEU A 50 4.01 -14.28 1.92
C LEU A 50 3.03 -13.73 0.89
N ASP A 51 3.36 -13.81 -0.40
CA ASP A 51 2.53 -13.32 -1.48
C ASP A 51 1.49 -14.37 -1.83
N LEU A 52 0.24 -13.93 -1.94
CA LEU A 52 -0.88 -14.80 -2.25
C LEU A 52 -1.76 -14.25 -3.36
N THR A 53 -2.43 -15.18 -4.03
CA THR A 53 -3.42 -14.91 -5.06
C THR A 53 -4.69 -15.69 -4.71
N LEU A 54 -5.83 -15.01 -4.78
CA LEU A 54 -7.14 -15.63 -4.73
C LEU A 54 -7.54 -15.96 -6.16
N VAL A 55 -7.94 -17.21 -6.38
CA VAL A 55 -8.45 -17.69 -7.67
C VAL A 55 -9.89 -18.14 -7.53
N ASP A 56 -10.67 -17.97 -8.59
CA ASP A 56 -12.02 -18.51 -8.68
C ASP A 56 -12.03 -20.00 -9.08
N GLU A 57 -13.23 -20.55 -9.27
CA GLU A 57 -13.47 -21.94 -9.68
C GLU A 57 -12.90 -22.31 -11.05
N TYR A 58 -12.58 -21.32 -11.88
CA TYR A 58 -11.96 -21.48 -13.20
C TYR A 58 -10.45 -21.23 -13.16
N GLU A 59 -9.88 -21.18 -11.95
CA GLU A 59 -8.47 -20.88 -11.70
C GLU A 59 -8.03 -19.49 -12.19
N VAL A 60 -8.95 -18.52 -12.30
CA VAL A 60 -8.63 -17.16 -12.72
C VAL A 60 -8.28 -16.29 -11.50
N PRO A 61 -7.18 -15.51 -11.53
CA PRO A 61 -6.87 -14.52 -10.50
C PRO A 61 -7.98 -13.48 -10.33
N VAL A 62 -8.54 -13.41 -9.12
CA VAL A 62 -9.56 -12.41 -8.77
C VAL A 62 -9.05 -11.33 -7.82
N ALA A 63 -8.00 -11.64 -7.06
CA ALA A 63 -7.31 -10.70 -6.19
C ALA A 63 -5.89 -11.20 -5.86
N SER A 64 -5.00 -10.30 -5.51
CA SER A 64 -3.66 -10.62 -5.00
C SER A 64 -3.34 -9.76 -3.78
N GLY A 65 -2.60 -10.35 -2.85
CA GLY A 65 -2.14 -9.68 -1.65
C GLY A 65 -0.69 -10.02 -1.37
N TRP A 66 0.06 -9.06 -0.83
CA TRP A 66 1.46 -9.26 -0.47
C TRP A 66 1.86 -8.40 0.72
N GLY A 67 2.98 -8.76 1.35
CA GLY A 67 3.49 -8.07 2.51
C GLY A 67 4.93 -8.43 2.84
N VAL A 68 5.49 -7.74 3.83
CA VAL A 68 6.86 -7.98 4.28
C VAL A 68 6.90 -8.25 5.79
N PRO A 69 7.77 -9.15 6.26
CA PRO A 69 7.92 -9.41 7.68
C PRO A 69 8.87 -8.39 8.31
N ILE A 70 8.52 -7.86 9.47
CA ILE A 70 9.38 -7.01 10.29
C ILE A 70 9.35 -7.44 11.74
N HIS A 71 10.34 -6.99 12.50
CA HIS A 71 10.22 -6.91 13.95
C HIS A 71 9.53 -5.60 14.35
N TRP A 72 8.54 -5.68 15.23
CA TRP A 72 7.88 -4.53 15.83
C TRP A 72 7.42 -4.87 17.26
N ASP A 73 7.66 -3.96 18.19
CA ASP A 73 7.38 -4.13 19.62
C ASP A 73 5.92 -3.83 20.01
N GLY A 74 5.09 -3.43 19.05
CA GLY A 74 3.68 -3.12 19.27
C GLY A 74 3.38 -1.67 19.65
N LEU A 75 4.41 -0.82 19.78
CA LEU A 75 4.26 0.58 20.15
C LEU A 75 4.06 1.49 18.93
N THR A 76 3.18 2.49 19.06
CA THR A 76 2.89 3.42 17.96
C THR A 76 4.10 4.29 17.60
N GLU A 77 4.98 4.55 18.56
CA GLU A 77 6.16 5.41 18.43
C GLU A 77 7.27 4.74 17.61
N THR A 78 7.26 3.41 17.55
CA THR A 78 8.29 2.60 16.88
C THR A 78 7.82 2.10 15.52
N LEU A 79 6.58 2.41 15.11
CA LEU A 79 6.08 2.08 13.78
C LEU A 79 7.05 2.56 12.69
N PRO A 80 7.14 1.83 11.57
CA PRO A 80 7.72 2.37 10.36
C PRO A 80 7.11 3.72 10.00
N THR A 81 7.91 4.66 9.47
CA THR A 81 7.38 5.98 9.06
C THR A 81 6.30 5.86 7.97
N GLY A 82 6.28 4.74 7.26
CA GLY A 82 5.22 4.29 6.38
C GLY A 82 5.67 3.10 5.54
N TYR A 83 5.10 2.99 4.34
CA TYR A 83 5.36 1.91 3.39
C TYR A 83 6.85 1.75 3.05
N THR A 84 7.53 2.83 2.65
CA THR A 84 8.93 2.75 2.20
C THR A 84 9.84 2.24 3.30
N GLN A 85 9.68 2.74 4.53
CA GLN A 85 10.51 2.32 5.65
C GLN A 85 10.19 0.91 6.13
N ALA A 86 8.95 0.43 5.95
CA ALA A 86 8.64 -0.98 6.22
C ALA A 86 9.40 -1.93 5.30
N LEU A 87 9.56 -1.58 4.01
CA LEU A 87 10.37 -2.38 3.08
C LEU A 87 11.85 -2.38 3.47
N VAL A 88 12.39 -1.21 3.84
CA VAL A 88 13.77 -1.08 4.32
C VAL A 88 14.00 -1.95 5.55
N ARG A 89 13.15 -1.82 6.58
CA ARG A 89 13.25 -2.60 7.82
C ARG A 89 13.15 -4.11 7.60
N ALA A 90 12.32 -4.56 6.66
CA ALA A 90 12.20 -5.98 6.37
C ALA A 90 13.51 -6.54 5.79
N VAL A 91 14.07 -5.86 4.79
CA VAL A 91 15.31 -6.27 4.12
C VAL A 91 16.50 -6.17 5.06
N GLU A 92 16.72 -5.01 5.68
CA GLU A 92 17.85 -4.80 6.60
C GLU A 92 17.73 -5.69 7.84
N GLY A 93 16.52 -5.89 8.37
CA GLY A 93 16.25 -6.79 9.48
C GLY A 93 16.66 -8.23 9.16
N ARG A 94 16.32 -8.72 7.95
CA ARG A 94 16.77 -10.04 7.48
C ARG A 94 18.29 -10.12 7.35
N GLU A 95 18.93 -9.10 6.76
CA GLU A 95 20.40 -9.02 6.63
C GLU A 95 21.09 -9.08 8.00
N GLN A 96 20.47 -8.51 9.03
CA GLN A 96 20.96 -8.49 10.40
C GLN A 96 20.56 -9.74 11.22
N GLY A 97 19.79 -10.67 10.65
CA GLY A 97 19.28 -11.84 11.37
C GLY A 97 18.26 -11.52 12.46
N THR A 98 17.55 -10.38 12.34
CA THR A 98 16.48 -10.00 13.27
C THR A 98 15.26 -10.89 13.05
N GLU A 99 14.77 -11.51 14.13
CA GLU A 99 13.56 -12.32 14.08
C GLU A 99 12.31 -11.44 13.94
N ALA A 100 11.58 -11.63 12.85
CA ALA A 100 10.34 -10.93 12.57
C ALA A 100 9.18 -11.52 13.37
N ASN A 101 8.30 -10.65 13.85
CA ASN A 101 7.09 -11.04 14.59
C ASN A 101 5.82 -10.40 14.01
N THR A 102 5.96 -9.57 12.98
CA THR A 102 4.88 -8.73 12.43
C THR A 102 4.86 -8.81 10.91
N LEU A 103 3.70 -9.07 10.32
CA LEU A 103 3.46 -8.87 8.89
C LEU A 103 3.03 -7.42 8.64
N VAL A 104 3.71 -6.74 7.72
CA VAL A 104 3.23 -5.49 7.11
C VAL A 104 2.55 -5.82 5.79
N VAL A 105 1.23 -5.64 5.72
CA VAL A 105 0.47 -5.80 4.47
C VAL A 105 0.75 -4.60 3.56
N CYS A 106 1.46 -4.84 2.47
CA CYS A 106 1.94 -3.82 1.55
C CYS A 106 1.00 -3.61 0.36
N GLY A 107 0.23 -4.64 -0.02
CA GLY A 107 -0.74 -4.52 -1.11
C GLY A 107 -1.89 -5.52 -0.97
N ALA A 108 -3.07 -5.06 -1.39
CA ALA A 108 -4.23 -5.90 -1.67
C ALA A 108 -4.91 -5.33 -2.92
N VAL A 109 -4.82 -6.05 -4.03
CA VAL A 109 -5.35 -5.66 -5.34
C VAL A 109 -6.48 -6.60 -5.70
N VAL A 110 -7.57 -6.04 -6.22
CA VAL A 110 -8.74 -6.79 -6.69
C VAL A 110 -8.94 -6.48 -8.15
N THR A 111 -9.22 -7.51 -8.95
CA THR A 111 -9.55 -7.36 -10.37
C THR A 111 -10.66 -6.33 -10.54
N PRO A 112 -10.48 -5.28 -11.37
CA PRO A 112 -11.41 -4.15 -11.47
C PRO A 112 -12.87 -4.54 -11.70
N SER A 113 -13.10 -5.50 -12.60
CA SER A 113 -14.42 -6.05 -12.96
C SER A 113 -15.13 -6.76 -11.78
N LEU A 114 -14.38 -7.10 -10.72
CA LEU A 114 -14.84 -7.85 -9.55
C LEU A 114 -14.88 -7.02 -8.26
N LYS A 115 -14.63 -5.71 -8.34
CA LYS A 115 -14.73 -4.81 -7.19
C LYS A 115 -16.14 -4.78 -6.60
N GLY A 116 -16.23 -4.45 -5.31
CA GLY A 116 -17.50 -4.41 -4.57
C GLY A 116 -18.04 -5.78 -4.16
N ARG A 117 -17.36 -6.88 -4.49
CA ARG A 117 -17.77 -8.26 -4.15
C ARG A 117 -17.17 -8.81 -2.86
N GLY A 118 -16.52 -7.96 -2.04
CA GLY A 118 -15.90 -8.37 -0.77
C GLY A 118 -14.49 -8.98 -0.89
N LEU A 119 -13.98 -9.18 -2.11
CA LEU A 119 -12.67 -9.82 -2.38
C LEU A 119 -11.51 -9.20 -1.60
N ALA A 120 -11.46 -7.87 -1.48
CA ALA A 120 -10.39 -7.20 -0.74
C ALA A 120 -10.36 -7.62 0.74
N GLY A 121 -11.53 -7.85 1.34
CA GLY A 121 -11.63 -8.36 2.71
C GLY A 121 -11.18 -9.81 2.83
N GLU A 122 -11.51 -10.66 1.83
CA GLU A 122 -11.01 -12.04 1.78
C GLU A 122 -9.49 -12.09 1.63
N THR A 123 -8.90 -11.25 0.78
CA THR A 123 -7.44 -11.13 0.62
C THR A 123 -6.76 -10.76 1.93
N ILE A 124 -7.29 -9.79 2.68
CA ILE A 124 -6.74 -9.41 3.98
C ILE A 124 -6.85 -10.55 5.00
N ARG A 125 -7.97 -11.28 5.03
CA ARG A 125 -8.12 -12.46 5.92
C ARG A 125 -7.14 -13.57 5.54
N ALA A 126 -6.90 -13.78 4.25
CA ALA A 126 -5.91 -14.73 3.77
C ALA A 126 -4.51 -14.35 4.24
N LEU A 127 -4.11 -13.08 4.08
CA LEU A 127 -2.81 -12.58 4.53
C LEU A 127 -2.63 -12.74 6.04
N ARG A 128 -3.68 -12.50 6.84
CA ARG A 128 -3.65 -12.74 8.30
C ARG A 128 -3.43 -14.21 8.66
N ARG A 129 -4.04 -15.14 7.93
CA ARG A 129 -3.80 -16.58 8.13
C ARG A 129 -2.37 -16.95 7.77
N THR A 130 -1.89 -16.50 6.61
CA THR A 130 -0.50 -16.71 6.17
C THR A 130 0.51 -16.15 7.18
N ALA A 131 0.22 -14.98 7.78
CA ALA A 131 1.04 -14.43 8.86
C ALA A 131 1.14 -15.40 10.06
N GLY A 132 0.00 -15.92 10.53
CA GLY A 132 -0.05 -16.86 11.64
C GLY A 132 0.66 -18.19 11.34
N GLU A 133 0.50 -18.72 10.14
CA GLU A 133 1.21 -19.93 9.66
C GLU A 133 2.73 -19.72 9.59
N ALA A 134 3.17 -18.49 9.31
CA ALA A 134 4.58 -18.09 9.33
C ALA A 134 5.10 -17.72 10.74
N GLY A 135 4.29 -17.87 11.79
CA GLY A 135 4.67 -17.54 13.17
C GLY A 135 4.66 -16.04 13.50
N LEU A 136 4.16 -15.19 12.60
CA LEU A 136 4.03 -13.75 12.83
C LEU A 136 2.78 -13.49 13.67
N THR A 137 2.97 -12.91 14.85
CA THR A 137 1.90 -12.71 15.85
C THR A 137 1.14 -11.40 15.68
N GLN A 138 1.60 -10.51 14.80
CA GLN A 138 0.99 -9.21 14.56
C GLN A 138 0.82 -8.96 13.06
N VAL A 139 -0.23 -8.23 12.70
CA VAL A 139 -0.46 -7.79 11.31
C VAL A 139 -0.81 -6.31 11.31
N ILE A 140 -0.03 -5.52 10.58
CA ILE A 140 -0.25 -4.09 10.39
C ILE A 140 -0.31 -3.75 8.90
N ALA A 141 -0.94 -2.63 8.55
CA ALA A 141 -1.04 -2.16 7.18
C ALA A 141 -0.92 -0.63 7.13
N PRO A 142 -0.03 -0.06 6.30
CA PRO A 142 -0.06 1.36 5.97
C PRO A 142 -1.13 1.56 4.90
N VAL A 143 -2.36 1.82 5.31
CA VAL A 143 -3.53 1.94 4.43
C VAL A 143 -3.46 3.25 3.64
N ARG A 144 -3.40 3.15 2.30
CA ARG A 144 -3.54 4.28 1.36
C ARG A 144 -5.04 4.60 1.16
N PRO A 145 -5.60 5.68 1.72
CA PRO A 145 -7.04 5.91 1.66
C PRO A 145 -7.49 6.27 0.25
N THR A 146 -8.59 5.70 -0.21
CA THR A 146 -9.03 5.80 -1.62
C THR A 146 -9.72 7.11 -1.96
N THR A 147 -10.31 7.79 -0.97
CA THR A 147 -11.01 9.07 -1.17
C THR A 147 -10.18 10.29 -0.81
N LYS A 148 -8.97 10.09 -0.27
CA LYS A 148 -8.10 11.19 0.19
C LYS A 148 -7.69 12.14 -0.94
N ALA A 149 -7.61 11.67 -2.19
CA ALA A 149 -7.33 12.49 -3.36
C ALA A 149 -8.36 13.62 -3.59
N ARG A 150 -9.59 13.48 -3.06
CA ARG A 150 -10.62 14.53 -3.11
C ARG A 150 -10.36 15.67 -2.11
N TYR A 151 -9.46 15.46 -1.15
CA TYR A 151 -9.16 16.38 -0.07
C TYR A 151 -7.64 16.57 0.10
N PRO A 152 -6.90 16.95 -0.95
CA PRO A 152 -5.43 16.93 -0.95
C PRO A 152 -4.82 17.92 0.06
N LEU A 153 -5.52 19.03 0.34
CA LEU A 153 -5.11 20.05 1.31
C LEU A 153 -5.28 19.62 2.77
N THR A 154 -6.13 18.64 3.04
CA THR A 154 -6.38 18.17 4.41
C THR A 154 -5.20 17.31 4.88
N PRO A 155 -4.57 17.62 6.03
CA PRO A 155 -3.55 16.74 6.62
C PRO A 155 -4.11 15.35 6.92
N ILE A 156 -3.31 14.30 6.71
CA ILE A 156 -3.77 12.93 6.89
C ILE A 156 -4.21 12.65 8.34
N GLN A 157 -3.58 13.30 9.32
CA GLN A 157 -3.96 13.22 10.74
C GLN A 157 -5.40 13.65 10.95
N THR A 158 -5.86 14.67 10.22
CA THR A 158 -7.24 15.15 10.29
C THR A 158 -8.17 14.26 9.50
N PHE A 159 -7.79 13.90 8.26
CA PHE A 159 -8.59 13.05 7.39
C PHE A 159 -8.90 11.68 8.01
N MET A 160 -7.92 11.04 8.66
CA MET A 160 -8.10 9.70 9.25
C MET A 160 -9.15 9.68 10.38
N ARG A 161 -9.48 10.84 10.97
CA ARG A 161 -10.49 10.98 12.02
C ARG A 161 -11.89 11.25 11.49
N TRP A 162 -12.06 11.47 10.19
CA TRP A 162 -13.36 11.73 9.60
C TRP A 162 -14.20 10.46 9.62
N SER A 163 -15.35 10.52 10.27
CA SER A 163 -16.28 9.41 10.45
C SER A 163 -17.66 9.75 9.91
N ARG A 164 -18.44 8.70 9.64
CA ARG A 164 -19.87 8.78 9.35
C ARG A 164 -20.64 8.76 10.68
N GLU A 165 -21.95 8.96 10.59
CA GLU A 165 -22.86 8.89 11.75
C GLU A 165 -22.84 7.51 12.45
N ASP A 166 -22.51 6.44 11.72
CA ASP A 166 -22.37 5.08 12.25
C ASP A 166 -21.04 4.84 13.01
N GLY A 167 -20.20 5.87 13.15
CA GLY A 167 -18.91 5.80 13.84
C GLY A 167 -17.77 5.20 13.01
N LEU A 168 -18.04 4.62 11.85
CA LEU A 168 -17.00 4.11 10.96
C LEU A 168 -16.35 5.24 10.14
N ALA A 169 -15.13 5.00 9.66
CA ALA A 169 -14.39 5.96 8.85
C ALA A 169 -15.19 6.38 7.61
N LEU A 170 -15.08 7.65 7.23
CA LEU A 170 -15.69 8.19 6.01
C LEU A 170 -15.09 7.53 4.75
N ASP A 171 -13.77 7.30 4.77
CA ASP A 171 -13.06 6.62 3.69
C ASP A 171 -13.47 5.13 3.61
N PRO A 172 -13.88 4.63 2.43
CA PRO A 172 -14.37 3.26 2.28
C PRO A 172 -13.29 2.20 2.48
N TRP A 173 -12.02 2.52 2.23
CA TRP A 173 -10.93 1.54 2.39
C TRP A 173 -10.54 1.39 3.86
N ILE A 174 -10.37 2.50 4.58
CA ILE A 174 -10.20 2.48 6.04
C ILE A 174 -11.38 1.74 6.71
N ARG A 175 -12.61 2.03 6.27
CA ARG A 175 -13.82 1.37 6.78
C ARG A 175 -13.84 -0.14 6.52
N THR A 176 -13.27 -0.60 5.41
CA THR A 176 -13.14 -2.05 5.12
C THR A 176 -12.23 -2.73 6.13
N HIS A 177 -11.09 -2.11 6.46
CA HIS A 177 -10.19 -2.59 7.52
C HIS A 177 -10.89 -2.62 8.90
N GLN A 178 -11.61 -1.55 9.27
CA GLN A 178 -12.36 -1.51 10.54
C GLN A 178 -13.40 -2.64 10.65
N ARG A 179 -14.12 -2.93 9.56
CA ARG A 179 -15.09 -4.05 9.52
C ARG A 179 -14.44 -5.43 9.67
N LEU A 180 -13.14 -5.53 9.43
CA LEU A 180 -12.36 -6.76 9.66
C LEU A 180 -11.76 -6.82 11.08
N GLY A 181 -12.13 -5.88 11.95
CA GLY A 181 -11.63 -5.77 13.32
C GLY A 181 -10.35 -4.95 13.46
N ALA A 182 -9.94 -4.22 12.42
CA ALA A 182 -8.72 -3.44 12.49
C ALA A 182 -8.91 -2.11 13.24
N GLU A 183 -7.89 -1.72 14.00
CA GLU A 183 -7.82 -0.46 14.72
C GLU A 183 -6.90 0.52 13.99
N ILE A 184 -7.22 1.82 14.03
CA ILE A 184 -6.34 2.88 13.54
C ILE A 184 -5.27 3.14 14.60
N LEU A 185 -4.00 3.05 14.22
CA LEU A 185 -2.86 3.30 15.10
C LEU A 185 -2.36 4.75 15.00
N ALA A 186 -1.94 5.15 13.81
CA ALA A 186 -1.22 6.42 13.61
C ALA A 186 -1.31 6.91 12.15
N ALA A 187 -1.10 8.20 11.97
CA ALA A 187 -0.87 8.78 10.64
C ALA A 187 0.56 8.50 10.16
N ALA A 188 0.72 8.21 8.87
CA ALA A 188 2.00 8.15 8.18
C ALA A 188 2.06 9.27 7.12
N PRO A 189 2.41 10.53 7.49
CA PRO A 189 2.29 11.68 6.60
C PRO A 189 3.23 11.68 5.39
N ALA A 190 4.31 10.90 5.44
CA ALA A 190 5.28 10.71 4.35
C ALA A 190 5.58 9.22 4.21
N SER A 191 4.52 8.45 3.91
CA SER A 191 4.60 6.99 3.81
C SER A 191 5.42 6.52 2.62
N GLN A 192 5.34 7.27 1.52
CA GLN A 192 6.25 7.18 0.37
C GLN A 192 6.69 8.58 -0.02
N THR A 193 7.89 8.71 -0.60
CA THR A 193 8.40 9.98 -1.13
C THR A 193 8.89 9.80 -2.55
N MET A 194 8.18 10.42 -3.49
CA MET A 194 8.48 10.39 -4.90
C MET A 194 9.21 11.66 -5.29
N THR A 195 10.27 11.51 -6.08
CA THR A 195 11.08 12.64 -6.56
C THR A 195 11.38 12.51 -8.04
N GLY A 196 11.46 13.63 -8.73
CA GLY A 196 11.73 13.68 -10.16
C GLY A 196 12.04 15.09 -10.64
N THR A 197 12.42 15.21 -11.90
CA THR A 197 12.53 16.50 -12.59
C THR A 197 11.15 17.09 -12.88
N VAL A 198 11.07 18.37 -13.23
CA VAL A 198 9.80 18.99 -13.58
C VAL A 198 9.20 18.28 -14.80
N ALA A 199 10.02 17.98 -15.81
CA ALA A 199 9.58 17.26 -17.00
C ALA A 199 9.08 15.84 -16.70
N GLU A 200 9.66 15.13 -15.72
CA GLU A 200 9.15 13.84 -15.25
C GLU A 200 7.76 13.98 -14.63
N TRP A 201 7.57 14.98 -13.76
CA TRP A 201 6.29 15.26 -13.14
C TRP A 201 5.22 15.67 -14.15
N GLU A 202 5.54 16.50 -15.14
CA GLU A 202 4.62 16.86 -16.23
C GLU A 202 4.19 15.61 -17.01
N ARG A 203 5.11 14.66 -17.29
CA ARG A 203 4.77 13.39 -17.94
C ARG A 203 3.89 12.49 -17.06
N TRP A 204 4.17 12.38 -15.77
CA TRP A 204 3.42 11.50 -14.87
C TRP A 204 2.02 12.03 -14.56
N THR A 205 1.87 13.35 -14.49
CA THR A 205 0.61 14.00 -14.07
C THR A 205 -0.22 14.48 -15.25
N GLY A 206 0.38 14.68 -16.42
CA GLY A 206 -0.26 15.32 -17.58
C GLY A 206 -0.49 16.82 -17.40
N LEU A 207 0.03 17.44 -16.32
CA LEU A 207 -0.09 18.86 -16.05
C LEU A 207 1.09 19.63 -16.64
N ALA A 208 0.86 20.90 -17.00
CA ALA A 208 1.94 21.87 -17.12
C ALA A 208 2.26 22.42 -15.73
N LEU A 209 3.56 22.53 -15.40
CA LEU A 209 4.03 22.97 -14.08
C LEU A 209 4.89 24.24 -14.22
N PRO A 210 4.34 25.37 -14.68
CA PRO A 210 5.11 26.53 -15.17
C PRO A 210 5.81 27.34 -14.08
N GLU A 211 5.48 27.17 -12.81
CA GLU A 211 6.04 27.93 -11.68
C GLU A 211 6.50 27.01 -10.55
N SER A 212 7.37 27.53 -9.67
CA SER A 212 7.67 26.86 -8.40
C SER A 212 6.50 27.05 -7.44
N GLY A 213 6.10 26.01 -6.71
CA GLY A 213 4.93 26.07 -5.85
C GLY A 213 4.35 24.71 -5.50
N ASP A 214 3.18 24.74 -4.88
CA ASP A 214 2.42 23.54 -4.55
C ASP A 214 1.32 23.30 -5.58
N TYR A 215 1.24 22.08 -6.08
CA TYR A 215 0.26 21.67 -7.09
C TYR A 215 -0.61 20.54 -6.55
N VAL A 216 -1.92 20.65 -6.79
CA VAL A 216 -2.84 19.52 -6.70
C VAL A 216 -2.68 18.71 -7.99
N ILE A 217 -2.31 17.45 -7.87
CA ILE A 217 -2.08 16.56 -9.00
C ILE A 217 -3.17 15.47 -9.07
N PRO A 218 -3.49 14.96 -10.28
CA PRO A 218 -4.35 13.79 -10.41
C PRO A 218 -3.87 12.62 -9.55
N ASP A 219 -4.82 11.96 -8.88
CA ASP A 219 -4.60 10.81 -7.99
C ASP A 219 -3.66 11.00 -6.79
N GLY A 220 -3.15 12.22 -6.61
CA GLY A 220 -2.34 12.63 -5.47
C GLY A 220 -3.18 12.81 -4.21
N LEU A 221 -2.75 12.18 -3.12
CA LEU A 221 -3.36 12.27 -1.80
C LEU A 221 -2.90 13.51 -1.01
N SER A 222 -1.88 14.22 -1.49
CA SER A 222 -1.33 15.45 -0.92
C SER A 222 -0.86 16.38 -2.05
N LEU A 223 -0.18 17.48 -1.72
CA LEU A 223 0.37 18.40 -2.71
C LEU A 223 1.74 17.94 -3.22
N LEU A 224 1.97 18.11 -4.51
CA LEU A 224 3.28 18.07 -5.14
C LEU A 224 3.97 19.42 -4.96
N ARG A 225 5.19 19.45 -4.43
CA ARG A 225 6.03 20.64 -4.38
C ARG A 225 6.95 20.68 -5.60
N ILE A 226 6.90 21.75 -6.38
CA ILE A 226 7.80 22.02 -7.50
C ILE A 226 8.76 23.16 -7.18
N ASP A 227 10.03 22.94 -7.49
CA ASP A 227 11.08 23.94 -7.58
C ASP A 227 11.65 23.93 -9.00
N ARG A 228 11.25 24.92 -9.81
CA ARG A 228 11.72 25.08 -11.18
C ARG A 228 13.17 25.54 -11.27
N SER A 229 13.67 26.25 -10.26
CA SER A 229 15.06 26.72 -10.27
C SER A 229 16.04 25.56 -10.11
N ALA A 230 15.63 24.54 -9.35
CA ALA A 230 16.39 23.31 -9.13
C ALA A 230 16.03 22.17 -10.10
N ASP A 231 15.09 22.38 -11.03
CA ASP A 231 14.45 21.34 -11.85
C ASP A 231 14.05 20.10 -11.02
N HIS A 232 13.30 20.34 -9.94
CA HIS A 232 13.02 19.31 -8.95
C HIS A 232 11.57 19.36 -8.47
N GLY A 233 10.94 18.20 -8.35
CA GLY A 233 9.66 18.03 -7.71
C GLY A 233 9.69 16.94 -6.65
N VAL A 234 9.01 17.20 -5.53
CA VAL A 234 8.89 16.29 -4.38
C VAL A 234 7.42 16.11 -4.03
N TYR A 235 6.98 14.87 -3.97
CA TYR A 235 5.65 14.50 -3.53
C TYR A 235 5.75 13.49 -2.39
N ARG A 236 5.08 13.77 -1.28
CA ARG A 236 5.08 12.92 -0.08
C ARG A 236 3.69 12.36 0.10
N GLU A 237 3.53 11.07 -0.15
CA GLU A 237 2.24 10.41 -0.09
C GLU A 237 1.93 9.93 1.33
N PRO A 238 0.76 10.27 1.89
CA PRO A 238 0.37 9.83 3.22
C PRO A 238 -0.41 8.50 3.24
N ASN A 239 -0.22 7.72 4.29
CA ASN A 239 -1.03 6.54 4.64
C ASN A 239 -1.56 6.63 6.08
N VAL A 240 -2.39 5.66 6.48
CA VAL A 240 -2.88 5.48 7.85
C VAL A 240 -2.47 4.08 8.32
N TRP A 241 -1.69 4.00 9.41
CA TRP A 241 -1.36 2.72 10.02
C TRP A 241 -2.58 2.12 10.69
N MET A 242 -2.88 0.87 10.34
CA MET A 242 -3.93 0.08 10.97
C MET A 242 -3.40 -1.27 11.42
N ARG A 243 -3.87 -1.76 12.56
CA ARG A 243 -3.52 -3.07 13.11
C ARG A 243 -4.71 -4.01 13.02
N HIS A 244 -4.48 -5.24 12.57
CA HIS A 244 -5.44 -6.33 12.69
C HIS A 244 -5.08 -7.17 13.92
N SER A 245 -6.10 -7.54 14.69
CA SER A 245 -6.01 -8.46 15.83
C SER A 245 -5.81 -9.91 15.39
#